data_AF-A0AAD4KHE4-F1
#
_entry.id   AF-A0AAD4KHE4-F1
#
_cell.length_a   1.000
_cell.length_b   1.000
_cell.length_c   1.000
_cell.angle_alpha   90.00
_cell.angle_beta   90.00
_cell.angle_gamma   90.00
#
_symmetry.space_group_name_H-M   'P 1'
#
loop_
_entity.id
_entity.type
_entity.pdbx_description
1 polymer ?
#
loop_
_entity_poly.entity_id
_entity_poly.type
_entity_poly.pdbx_seq_one_letter_code
_entity_poly.pdbx_strand_id
1 'polypeptide(L)'
;MVPKKLAGKRSAGQSLPSLQPADWKTASSSRSNNPGPIRVGRGYAEYEIEKLIDRIVLNEDTFYRVRWRGYSHEYDWWYHINDLDNAKDLVDEYERNLKERMT
;
A
#
# COMPACT_ATOMS: atom_id res chain seq x y z
N MET A 1 3.16 13.43 16.00
CA MET A 1 2.28 12.69 15.08
C MET A 1 3.21 11.96 14.11
N VAL A 2 3.37 10.65 14.30
CA VAL A 2 4.45 9.84 13.67
C VAL A 2 3.92 9.14 12.42
N PRO A 3 4.62 9.22 11.26
CA PRO A 3 4.18 8.56 10.03
C PRO A 3 4.38 7.04 10.10
N LYS A 4 3.41 6.32 9.56
CA LYS A 4 3.24 4.86 9.61
C LYS A 4 3.95 4.22 8.40
N LYS A 5 4.88 3.29 8.66
CA LYS A 5 5.97 2.79 7.76
C LYS A 5 5.63 1.46 7.08
N LEU A 6 6.49 0.79 6.32
CA LEU A 6 6.37 -0.65 6.02
C LEU A 6 7.69 -1.19 5.43
N ALA A 7 8.18 -2.35 5.89
CA ALA A 7 9.42 -2.97 5.42
C ALA A 7 9.24 -4.47 5.13
N GLY A 8 9.58 -4.92 3.91
CA GLY A 8 9.55 -6.34 3.50
C GLY A 8 10.94 -6.94 3.29
N LYS A 9 11.15 -8.19 3.75
CA LYS A 9 12.38 -9.00 3.60
C LYS A 9 12.35 -9.87 2.33
N ARG A 10 13.50 -10.19 1.72
CA ARG A 10 13.62 -11.07 0.53
C ARG A 10 14.26 -12.42 0.90
N SER A 11 13.72 -13.52 0.37
CA SER A 11 14.43 -14.80 0.19
C SER A 11 14.00 -15.47 -1.11
N ALA A 12 14.90 -16.26 -1.71
CA ALA A 12 14.85 -16.70 -3.10
C ALA A 12 13.93 -17.91 -3.34
N GLY A 13 13.14 -17.85 -4.43
CA GLY A 13 12.47 -19.02 -5.03
C GLY A 13 10.95 -18.94 -5.04
N GLN A 14 10.41 -18.53 -6.20
CA GLN A 14 8.98 -18.53 -6.60
C GLN A 14 8.05 -17.49 -5.91
N SER A 15 7.20 -16.86 -6.73
CA SER A 15 6.02 -16.02 -6.40
C SER A 15 6.13 -14.50 -6.64
N LEU A 16 5.27 -14.06 -7.57
CA LEU A 16 4.79 -12.71 -7.93
C LEU A 16 5.84 -11.65 -8.33
N PRO A 17 5.65 -10.96 -9.49
CA PRO A 17 6.48 -9.81 -9.81
C PRO A 17 6.25 -8.78 -8.69
N SER A 18 7.34 -8.44 -8.00
CA SER A 18 7.39 -7.31 -7.09
C SER A 18 7.22 -6.06 -7.93
N LEU A 19 5.96 -5.73 -8.25
CA LEU A 19 5.59 -4.45 -8.83
C LEU A 19 5.79 -3.43 -7.72
N GLN A 20 7.05 -3.02 -7.55
CA GLN A 20 7.33 -1.74 -6.94
C GLN A 20 6.66 -0.68 -7.82
N PRO A 21 5.99 0.35 -7.27
CA PRO A 21 5.32 1.40 -8.04
C PRO A 21 6.21 2.20 -9.03
N ALA A 22 7.47 1.81 -9.23
CA ALA A 22 8.49 2.58 -9.93
C ALA A 22 8.91 2.03 -11.31
N ASP A 23 8.57 0.81 -11.71
CA ASP A 23 9.14 0.23 -12.94
C ASP A 23 8.39 0.56 -14.25
N TRP A 24 7.34 1.41 -14.22
CA TRP A 24 6.66 1.82 -15.46
C TRP A 24 7.34 2.99 -16.19
N LYS A 25 8.35 3.63 -15.58
CA LYS A 25 9.06 4.78 -16.18
C LYS A 25 10.18 4.35 -17.15
N THR A 26 9.83 3.64 -18.21
CA THR A 26 10.63 3.65 -19.46
C THR A 26 9.85 4.22 -20.65
N ALA A 27 8.64 4.76 -20.45
CA ALA A 27 7.99 5.52 -21.51
C ALA A 27 7.22 6.74 -20.96
N SER A 28 7.53 7.89 -21.55
CA SER A 28 6.76 9.15 -21.50
C SER A 28 7.08 10.11 -20.36
N SER A 29 8.07 10.94 -20.65
CA SER A 29 8.25 12.29 -20.13
C SER A 29 6.98 13.13 -20.33
N SER A 30 6.22 13.40 -19.26
CA SER A 30 5.57 14.70 -18.94
C SER A 30 4.54 14.61 -17.80
N ARG A 31 4.77 15.33 -16.69
CA ARG A 31 3.78 15.85 -15.70
C ARG A 31 3.11 14.93 -14.65
N SER A 32 3.80 13.96 -14.04
CA SER A 32 3.29 13.38 -12.78
C SER A 32 3.77 14.22 -11.58
N ASN A 33 2.90 15.06 -10.98
CA ASN A 33 3.18 15.81 -9.75
C ASN A 33 3.21 14.91 -8.48
N ASN A 34 3.44 13.61 -8.64
CA ASN A 34 3.38 12.67 -7.51
C ASN A 34 4.58 12.88 -6.59
N PRO A 35 4.38 12.90 -5.26
CA PRO A 35 5.46 13.07 -4.31
C PRO A 35 6.38 11.84 -4.37
N GLY A 36 7.70 12.06 -4.50
CA GLY A 36 8.67 10.97 -4.54
C GLY A 36 8.69 10.14 -3.24
N PRO A 37 9.33 8.95 -3.25
CA PRO A 37 9.43 8.10 -2.07
C PRO A 37 10.14 8.78 -0.91
N ILE A 38 9.67 8.51 0.31
CA ILE A 38 10.33 8.96 1.53
C ILE A 38 11.61 8.13 1.70
N ARG A 39 12.78 8.79 1.61
CA ARG A 39 14.08 8.12 1.80
C ARG A 39 14.37 7.98 3.28
N VAL A 40 14.15 6.78 3.80
CA VAL A 40 14.49 6.45 5.19
C VAL A 40 15.79 5.66 5.18
N GLY A 41 16.66 5.90 6.17
CA GLY A 41 18.09 5.54 6.19
C GLY A 41 18.48 4.06 6.02
N ARG A 42 17.54 3.17 5.70
CA ARG A 42 17.79 1.76 5.34
C ARG A 42 17.75 1.46 3.84
N GLY A 43 17.64 2.46 2.97
CA GLY A 43 17.70 2.26 1.51
C GLY A 43 16.41 1.71 0.88
N TYR A 44 15.30 1.68 1.62
CA TYR A 44 13.98 1.33 1.10
C TYR A 44 13.12 2.59 0.94
N ALA A 45 12.33 2.61 -0.13
CA ALA A 45 11.33 3.64 -0.41
C ALA A 45 10.07 3.35 0.42
N GLU A 46 9.68 4.29 1.28
CA GLU A 46 8.42 4.25 2.02
C GLU A 46 7.44 5.29 1.46
N TYR A 47 6.16 4.95 1.44
CA TYR A 47 5.07 5.82 0.96
C TYR A 47 3.99 5.92 2.03
N GLU A 48 3.36 7.09 2.14
CA GLU A 48 2.28 7.31 3.10
C GLU A 48 0.94 6.81 2.53
N ILE A 49 0.25 5.98 3.29
CA ILE A 49 -1.10 5.53 2.96
C ILE A 49 -2.10 6.65 3.31
N GLU A 50 -2.97 7.00 2.36
CA GLU A 50 -4.09 7.91 2.60
C GLU A 50 -5.25 7.20 3.28
N LYS A 51 -5.68 6.05 2.73
CA LYS A 51 -6.80 5.25 3.24
C LYS A 51 -6.85 3.87 2.60
N LEU A 52 -7.60 2.96 3.24
CA LEU A 52 -8.04 1.71 2.64
C LEU A 52 -9.37 1.94 1.92
N ILE A 53 -9.47 1.51 0.68
CA ILE A 53 -10.65 1.79 -0.17
C ILE A 53 -11.50 0.56 -0.45
N ASP A 54 -10.94 -0.64 -0.28
CA ASP A 54 -11.63 -1.89 -0.56
C ASP A 54 -11.00 -3.05 0.22
N ARG A 55 -11.75 -4.16 0.36
CA ARG A 55 -11.32 -5.39 1.03
C ARG A 55 -11.86 -6.62 0.32
N ILE A 56 -10.99 -7.61 0.12
CA ILE A 56 -11.35 -8.95 -0.32
C ILE A 56 -10.80 -9.98 0.66
N VAL A 57 -11.52 -11.11 0.78
CA VAL A 57 -11.07 -12.29 1.53
C VAL A 57 -10.95 -13.44 0.52
N LEU A 58 -9.74 -14.00 0.39
CA LEU A 58 -9.43 -15.11 -0.52
C LEU A 58 -8.79 -16.23 0.30
N ASN A 59 -9.43 -17.40 0.36
CA ASN A 59 -8.89 -18.57 1.07
C ASN A 59 -8.43 -18.24 2.51
N GLU A 60 -9.26 -17.52 3.28
CA GLU A 60 -8.97 -17.07 4.65
C GLU A 60 -7.97 -15.91 4.76
N ASP A 61 -7.23 -15.59 3.71
CA ASP A 61 -6.35 -14.43 3.65
C ASP A 61 -7.13 -13.15 3.34
N THR A 62 -6.80 -12.08 4.05
CA THR A 62 -7.44 -10.76 3.86
C THR A 62 -6.51 -9.81 3.15
N PHE A 63 -7.02 -9.20 2.08
CA PHE A 63 -6.32 -8.19 1.30
C PHE A 63 -7.09 -6.88 1.33
N TYR A 64 -6.36 -5.78 1.38
CA TYR A 64 -6.92 -4.43 1.33
C TYR A 64 -6.36 -3.67 0.14
N ARG A 65 -7.21 -2.89 -0.50
CA ARG A 65 -6.81 -1.96 -1.57
C ARG A 65 -6.39 -0.63 -0.95
N VAL A 66 -5.15 -0.24 -1.21
CA VAL A 66 -4.49 0.92 -0.58
C VAL A 66 -4.52 2.12 -1.53
N ARG A 67 -4.99 3.28 -1.05
CA ARG A 67 -4.79 4.59 -1.71
C ARG A 67 -3.57 5.28 -1.10
N TRP A 68 -2.64 5.72 -1.94
CA TRP A 68 -1.44 6.44 -1.50
C TRP A 68 -1.67 7.95 -1.48
N ARG A 69 -1.15 8.63 -0.44
CA ARG A 69 -1.29 10.07 -0.32
C ARG A 69 -0.57 10.78 -1.47
N GLY A 70 -1.31 11.61 -2.19
CA GLY A 70 -0.76 12.40 -3.31
C GLY A 70 -0.57 11.61 -4.60
N TYR A 71 -1.08 10.39 -4.67
CA TYR A 71 -1.12 9.59 -5.90
C TYR A 71 -2.57 9.42 -6.36
N SER A 72 -2.77 9.35 -7.67
CA SER A 72 -4.06 9.02 -8.27
C SER A 72 -4.44 7.55 -8.04
N HIS A 73 -5.72 7.25 -8.25
CA HIS A 73 -6.29 5.91 -8.08
C HIS A 73 -5.69 4.84 -9.00
N GLU A 74 -4.97 5.24 -10.05
CA GLU A 74 -4.23 4.33 -10.94
C GLU A 74 -3.10 3.59 -10.21
N TYR A 75 -2.62 4.14 -9.09
CA TYR A 75 -1.58 3.54 -8.24
C TYR A 75 -2.15 2.70 -7.10
N ASP A 76 -3.48 2.60 -6.99
CA ASP A 76 -4.10 1.82 -5.91
C ASP A 76 -3.82 0.33 -6.11
N TRP A 77 -3.35 -0.34 -5.07
CA TRP A 77 -2.95 -1.75 -5.16
C TRP A 77 -3.40 -2.57 -3.96
N TRP A 78 -3.47 -3.89 -4.13
CA TRP A 78 -3.87 -4.84 -3.11
C TRP A 78 -2.68 -5.30 -2.27
N TYR A 79 -2.82 -5.21 -0.95
CA TYR A 79 -1.82 -5.64 0.03
C TYR A 79 -2.41 -6.66 0.99
N HIS A 80 -1.61 -7.65 1.35
CA HIS A 80 -1.99 -8.60 2.38
C HIS A 80 -2.02 -7.91 3.75
N ILE A 81 -2.88 -8.35 4.66
CA ILE A 81 -2.97 -7.77 6.02
C ILE A 81 -1.62 -7.77 6.75
N ASN A 82 -0.79 -8.80 6.54
CA ASN A 82 0.55 -8.88 7.13
C ASN A 82 1.51 -7.82 6.57
N ASP A 83 1.27 -7.33 5.36
CA ASP A 83 1.97 -6.21 4.74
C ASP A 83 1.39 -4.86 5.17
N LEU A 84 0.48 -4.80 6.15
CA LEU A 84 -0.07 -3.55 6.67
C LEU A 84 0.15 -3.41 8.18
N ASP A 85 1.14 -4.12 8.73
CA ASP A 85 1.48 -4.11 10.17
C ASP A 85 1.61 -2.69 10.75
N ASN A 86 2.29 -1.82 10.01
CA ASN A 86 2.50 -0.44 10.41
C ASN A 86 1.27 0.46 10.18
N ALA A 87 0.28 0.03 9.40
CA ALA A 87 -0.92 0.77 9.06
C ALA A 87 -2.16 0.27 9.81
N LYS A 88 -1.96 -0.40 10.96
CA LYS A 88 -3.03 -1.03 11.75
C LYS A 88 -4.22 -0.11 12.04
N ASP A 89 -3.97 1.16 12.39
CA ASP A 89 -5.05 2.11 12.68
C ASP A 89 -5.99 2.31 11.49
N LEU A 90 -5.48 2.27 10.26
CA LEU A 90 -6.29 2.40 9.04
C LEU A 90 -7.10 1.14 8.79
N VAL A 91 -6.55 -0.04 9.12
CA VAL A 91 -7.27 -1.31 9.06
C VAL A 91 -8.40 -1.31 10.08
N ASP A 92 -8.12 -0.95 11.33
CA ASP A 92 -9.12 -0.89 12.40
C ASP A 92 -10.25 0.10 12.05
N GLU A 93 -9.90 1.27 11.51
CA GLU A 93 -10.89 2.27 11.07
C GLU A 93 -11.78 1.73 9.93
N TYR A 94 -11.16 1.09 8.92
CA TYR A 94 -11.88 0.52 7.79
C TYR A 94 -12.86 -0.57 8.24
N GLU A 95 -12.40 -1.50 9.08
CA GLU A 95 -13.22 -2.59 9.61
C GLU A 95 -14.38 -2.11 10.46
N ARG A 96 -14.16 -1.09 11.31
CA ARG A 96 -15.23 -0.46 12.09
C ARG A 96 -16.30 0.13 11.18
N ASN A 97 -15.90 0.94 10.20
CA ASN A 97 -16.82 1.55 9.25
C ASN A 97 -17.57 0.50 8.41
N LEU A 98 -16.92 -0.61 8.05
CA LEU A 98 -17.55 -1.71 7.32
C LEU A 98 -18.64 -2.38 8.16
N LYS A 99 -18.37 -2.64 9.44
CA LYS A 99 -19.35 -3.22 10.37
C LYS A 99 -20.57 -2.31 10.55
N GLU A 100 -20.35 -1.01 10.69
CA GLU A 100 -21.43 -0.01 10.81
C GLU A 100 -22.29 0.05 9.54
N ARG A 101 -21.72 -0.20 8.35
CA ARG A 101 -22.47 -0.23 7.08
C ARG A 101 -23.27 -1.53 6.86
N MET A 102 -22.95 -2.59 7.60
CA MET A 102 -23.58 -3.90 7.50
C MET A 102 -24.65 -4.15 8.58
N THR A 103 -24.80 -3.22 9.53
CA THR A 103 -25.79 -3.27 10.60
C THR A 103 -26.97 -2.38 10.24
#